data_AF-A0A957L6Q9-F1
#
_entry.id   AF-A0A957L6Q9-F1
#
_cell.length_a   1.000
_cell.length_b   1.000
_cell.length_c   1.000
_cell.angle_alpha   90.00
_cell.angle_beta   90.00
_cell.angle_gamma   90.00
#
_symmetry.space_group_name_H-M   'P 1'
#
loop_
_entity.id
_entity.type
_entity.pdbx_description
1 polymer ?
#
loop_
_entity_poly.entity_id
_entity_poly.type
_entity_poly.pdbx_seq_one_letter_code
_entity_poly.pdbx_strand_id
1 'polypeptide(L)'
;YHDLVGAATYINVVLDNNRASLPGAAVHINNNDNISFNHVTAATRLTGSGTAIWNQNGTLTIQNSIFAYNGTAIDNNLNASAVHSVFFGNATDVTGFALGPTNIFTDPNFMGPAVGNYFPDDGSSAIDAAVPTAVTVDILGNARPFGPASDIGAFEAGYDVTSLAVRMTATPQVDLLPGQPITYTIVYTNDGTLPLLAVTVNNILPATLVDGAYSSSRPITPTGTMDFVWDVGNLLSGEGGTITVTGRISPLLAGPATISNTVSIINNSGFDEDTVSVTTIAPQVQFVNSNVIVTEQSGQAILNVTLAAANPYADVVVNYTTVAGTALPGLDYVAASGVITIPAGSTTPQQIQITILHNILKEGSESFTVALTTFGAVAPPPATVTILDSDYGVYLPLVIRGN
;
A
#
# COMPACT_ATOMS: atom_id res chain seq x y z
N TYR A 1 25.40 4.34 13.48
CA TYR A 1 26.18 5.23 14.35
C TYR A 1 27.60 4.70 14.41
N HIS A 2 28.50 5.33 13.66
CA HIS A 2 29.93 5.04 13.71
C HIS A 2 30.63 6.17 14.48
N ASP A 3 31.29 5.82 15.59
CA ASP A 3 32.09 6.74 16.40
C ASP A 3 33.56 6.54 16.00
N LEU A 4 34.20 7.57 15.48
CA LEU A 4 35.51 7.45 14.86
C LEU A 4 36.63 7.77 15.84
N VAL A 5 37.78 7.07 15.73
CA VAL A 5 39.03 7.35 16.44
C VAL A 5 40.21 7.30 15.46
N GLY A 6 40.90 8.42 15.25
CA GLY A 6 41.99 8.61 14.29
C GLY A 6 41.54 9.23 12.95
N ALA A 7 42.51 9.69 12.15
CA ALA A 7 42.24 10.15 10.78
C ALA A 7 41.67 9.02 9.91
N ALA A 8 40.61 9.30 9.15
CA ALA A 8 39.94 8.30 8.32
C ALA A 8 39.52 8.86 6.95
N THR A 9 39.46 7.98 5.95
CA THR A 9 39.04 8.28 4.59
C THR A 9 37.96 7.30 4.17
N TYR A 10 36.79 7.82 3.82
CA TYR A 10 35.66 7.06 3.29
C TYR A 10 35.62 7.21 1.77
N ILE A 11 35.68 6.07 1.07
CA ILE A 11 35.67 6.00 -0.39
C ILE A 11 34.61 5.01 -0.83
N ASN A 12 33.76 5.41 -1.78
CA ASN A 12 32.73 4.53 -2.37
C ASN A 12 31.83 3.90 -1.30
N VAL A 13 31.34 4.72 -0.37
CA VAL A 13 30.47 4.25 0.72
C VAL A 13 29.06 4.76 0.49
N VAL A 14 28.08 3.90 0.74
CA VAL A 14 26.67 4.27 0.83
C VAL A 14 26.25 4.31 2.29
N LEU A 15 25.74 5.45 2.74
CA LEU A 15 25.14 5.65 4.05
C LEU A 15 23.62 5.78 3.87
N ASP A 16 22.90 4.67 4.00
CA ASP A 16 21.46 4.55 3.71
C ASP A 16 20.59 4.63 4.97
N ASN A 17 19.43 5.29 4.83
CA ASN A 17 18.29 5.25 5.77
C ASN A 17 18.70 5.53 7.22
N ASN A 18 19.59 6.49 7.45
CA ASN A 18 19.93 6.89 8.80
C ASN A 18 18.71 7.52 9.50
N ARG A 19 18.38 7.01 10.68
CA ARG A 19 17.27 7.50 11.50
C ARG A 19 17.74 7.72 12.93
N ALA A 20 17.50 8.92 13.45
CA ALA A 20 17.69 9.21 14.86
C ALA A 20 16.64 10.21 15.35
N SER A 21 16.16 10.00 16.58
CA SER A 21 15.23 10.89 17.30
C SER A 21 15.93 11.90 18.22
N LEU A 22 17.25 11.75 18.38
CA LEU A 22 18.20 12.61 19.09
C LEU A 22 19.29 13.00 18.06
N PRO A 23 20.35 13.79 18.38
CA PRO A 23 21.38 14.14 17.38
C PRO A 23 22.26 12.92 17.01
N GLY A 24 21.66 11.84 16.53
CA GLY A 24 22.33 10.66 16.03
C GLY A 24 22.58 10.79 14.53
N ALA A 25 23.85 10.77 14.17
CA ALA A 25 24.27 10.79 12.77
C ALA A 25 24.68 9.40 12.28
N ALA A 26 24.69 9.23 10.95
CA ALA A 26 25.24 8.02 10.34
C ALA A 26 26.72 7.90 10.73
N VAL A 27 27.43 9.04 10.67
CA VAL A 27 28.80 9.23 11.16
C VAL A 27 28.85 10.37 12.17
N HIS A 28 29.43 10.12 13.34
CA HIS A 28 29.69 11.14 14.37
C HIS A 28 31.20 11.30 14.57
N ILE A 29 31.68 12.55 14.49
CA ILE A 29 33.08 12.93 14.63
C ILE A 29 33.21 13.80 15.88
N ASN A 30 33.74 13.23 16.97
CA ASN A 30 33.80 13.88 18.30
C ASN A 30 35.22 14.11 18.82
N ASN A 31 36.21 13.92 17.96
CA ASN A 31 37.63 13.97 18.24
C ASN A 31 38.36 14.73 17.14
N ASN A 32 39.48 15.37 17.50
CA ASN A 32 40.25 16.34 16.70
C ASN A 32 40.92 15.75 15.43
N ASP A 33 40.33 14.72 14.84
CA ASP A 33 40.84 14.00 13.69
C ASP A 33 40.46 14.66 12.37
N ASN A 34 41.22 14.29 11.33
CA ASN A 34 40.94 14.70 9.95
C ASN A 34 40.20 13.57 9.23
N ILE A 35 38.94 13.84 8.88
CA ILE A 35 38.06 12.88 8.21
C ILE A 35 37.82 13.37 6.77
N SER A 36 37.94 12.46 5.82
CA SER A 36 37.71 12.74 4.39
C SER A 36 36.65 11.82 3.80
N PHE A 37 35.78 12.38 2.97
CA PHE A 37 34.76 11.67 2.19
C PHE A 37 35.00 11.94 0.72
N ASN A 38 35.13 10.88 -0.07
CA ASN A 38 35.31 10.94 -1.52
C ASN A 38 34.43 9.89 -2.19
N HIS A 39 33.58 10.24 -3.14
CA HIS A 39 32.64 9.28 -3.75
C HIS A 39 31.74 8.58 -2.72
N VAL A 40 31.17 9.34 -1.78
CA VAL A 40 30.22 8.81 -0.79
C VAL A 40 28.81 9.24 -1.16
N THR A 41 27.84 8.34 -1.01
CA THR A 41 26.41 8.65 -1.14
C THR A 41 25.73 8.49 0.20
N ALA A 42 25.31 9.59 0.81
CA ALA A 42 24.56 9.62 2.06
C ALA A 42 23.12 10.09 1.80
N ALA A 43 22.19 9.15 1.81
CA ALA A 43 20.81 9.42 1.47
C ALA A 43 19.82 8.63 2.32
N THR A 44 18.58 9.11 2.40
CA THR A 44 17.52 8.46 3.18
C THR A 44 16.36 8.05 2.28
N ARG A 45 15.61 7.03 2.71
CA ARG A 45 14.42 6.50 2.00
C ARG A 45 13.14 7.30 2.26
N LEU A 46 13.14 8.22 3.24
CA LEU A 46 12.01 9.09 3.59
C LEU A 46 12.53 10.52 3.82
N THR A 47 11.99 11.50 3.11
CA THR A 47 12.44 12.89 3.20
C THR A 47 12.41 13.43 4.64
N GLY A 48 13.52 14.02 5.09
CA GLY A 48 13.58 14.82 6.32
C GLY A 48 13.89 14.09 7.63
N SER A 49 14.37 12.84 7.61
CA SER A 49 14.77 12.12 8.83
C SER A 49 16.30 12.09 9.03
N GLY A 50 16.78 12.43 10.24
CA GLY A 50 18.16 12.19 10.69
C GLY A 50 19.24 13.13 10.12
N THR A 51 20.41 13.14 10.78
CA THR A 51 21.60 13.85 10.30
C THR A 51 22.54 12.87 9.58
N ALA A 52 23.05 13.17 8.39
CA ALA A 52 23.99 12.24 7.74
C ALA A 52 25.36 12.27 8.42
N ILE A 53 25.98 13.44 8.56
CA ILE A 53 27.26 13.61 9.26
C ILE A 53 27.10 14.63 10.38
N TRP A 54 27.55 14.28 11.59
CA TRP A 54 27.70 15.23 12.69
C TRP A 54 29.19 15.38 13.03
N ASN A 55 29.74 16.56 12.75
CA ASN A 55 31.10 16.93 13.11
C ASN A 55 31.11 17.83 14.35
N GLN A 56 31.28 17.23 15.53
CA GLN A 56 31.36 17.96 16.79
C GLN A 56 32.75 18.56 17.01
N ASN A 57 33.83 17.83 16.67
CA ASN A 57 35.17 18.27 17.04
C ASN A 57 36.29 17.74 16.14
N GLY A 58 36.16 17.78 14.80
CA GLY A 58 37.20 17.36 13.86
C GLY A 58 37.33 18.29 12.64
N THR A 59 38.25 17.95 11.73
CA THR A 59 38.33 18.59 10.40
C THR A 59 37.68 17.67 9.37
N LEU A 60 36.70 18.18 8.65
CA LEU A 60 35.91 17.44 7.66
C LEU A 60 36.23 17.95 6.25
N THR A 61 36.63 17.05 5.36
CA THR A 61 36.85 17.35 3.94
C THR A 61 35.98 16.46 3.07
N ILE A 62 35.23 17.05 2.15
CA ILE A 62 34.25 16.33 1.33
C ILE A 62 34.47 16.68 -0.13
N GLN A 63 34.53 15.65 -0.97
CA GLN A 63 34.71 15.76 -2.40
C GLN A 63 33.88 14.70 -3.12
N ASN A 64 33.38 14.99 -4.32
CA ASN A 64 32.71 14.01 -5.19
C ASN A 64 31.63 13.19 -4.49
N SER A 65 30.90 13.76 -3.53
CA SER A 65 29.96 13.00 -2.70
C SER A 65 28.53 13.52 -2.85
N ILE A 66 27.53 12.66 -2.66
CA ILE A 66 26.12 13.03 -2.70
C ILE A 66 25.53 12.99 -1.28
N PHE A 67 24.83 14.06 -0.89
CA PHE A 67 24.03 14.15 0.31
C PHE A 67 22.60 14.51 -0.05
N ALA A 68 21.68 13.54 0.05
CA ALA A 68 20.31 13.73 -0.44
C ALA A 68 19.23 13.28 0.55
N TYR A 69 18.12 14.02 0.60
CA TYR A 69 16.90 13.67 1.36
C TYR A 69 17.07 13.51 2.87
N ASN A 70 18.13 14.08 3.46
CA ASN A 70 18.39 14.04 4.90
C ASN A 70 17.56 15.11 5.64
N GLY A 71 17.37 14.93 6.95
CA GLY A 71 16.91 16.04 7.81
C GLY A 71 17.99 17.14 7.82
N THR A 72 19.21 16.77 8.19
CA THR A 72 20.39 17.62 8.03
C THR A 72 21.48 16.83 7.33
N ALA A 73 21.99 17.29 6.20
CA ALA A 73 23.07 16.55 5.53
C ALA A 73 24.36 16.61 6.38
N ILE A 74 24.81 17.81 6.76
CA ILE A 74 26.00 17.96 7.62
C ILE A 74 25.73 18.95 8.74
N ASP A 75 25.86 18.49 9.99
CA ASP A 75 25.89 19.36 11.16
C ASP A 75 27.34 19.54 11.61
N ASN A 76 27.90 20.76 11.52
CA ASN A 76 29.33 20.99 11.77
C ASN A 76 29.57 22.09 12.81
N ASN A 77 30.42 21.79 13.81
CA ASN A 77 30.81 22.71 14.89
C ASN A 77 32.26 23.20 14.79
N LEU A 78 33.06 22.69 13.84
CA LEU A 78 34.48 23.06 13.69
C LEU A 78 34.82 23.33 12.20
N ASN A 79 35.88 22.72 11.67
CA ASN A 79 36.33 22.97 10.30
C ASN A 79 35.69 21.98 9.33
N ALA A 80 34.99 22.48 8.32
CA ALA A 80 34.45 21.66 7.23
C ALA A 80 34.59 22.34 5.88
N SER A 81 34.82 21.54 4.83
CA SER A 81 34.72 21.96 3.44
C SER A 81 34.07 20.87 2.59
N ALA A 82 33.30 21.30 1.59
CA ALA A 82 32.71 20.42 0.59
C ALA A 82 32.85 21.05 -0.80
N VAL A 83 33.32 20.25 -1.76
CA VAL A 83 33.53 20.66 -3.16
C VAL A 83 33.05 19.56 -4.11
N HIS A 84 32.57 19.94 -5.30
CA HIS A 84 32.15 18.99 -6.35
C HIS A 84 31.25 17.89 -5.80
N SER A 85 30.32 18.27 -4.93
CA SER A 85 29.42 17.36 -4.23
C SER A 85 27.98 17.79 -4.48
N VAL A 86 27.05 16.84 -4.47
CA VAL A 86 25.62 17.10 -4.67
C VAL A 86 24.94 17.23 -3.31
N PHE A 87 24.15 18.30 -3.13
CA PHE A 87 23.29 18.52 -1.98
C PHE A 87 21.87 18.75 -2.47
N PHE A 88 20.94 17.84 -2.18
CA PHE A 88 19.59 17.93 -2.73
C PHE A 88 18.51 17.39 -1.79
N GLY A 89 17.37 18.08 -1.73
CA GLY A 89 16.20 17.60 -1.00
C GLY A 89 16.41 17.41 0.50
N ASN A 90 17.50 17.92 1.08
CA ASN A 90 17.71 17.93 2.53
C ASN A 90 16.85 19.04 3.16
N ALA A 91 16.38 18.86 4.40
CA ALA A 91 15.72 19.97 5.10
C ALA A 91 16.74 21.06 5.50
N THR A 92 17.99 20.68 5.70
CA THR A 92 19.14 21.58 5.84
C THR A 92 20.37 20.92 5.22
N ASP A 93 21.00 21.56 4.22
CA ASP A 93 22.21 20.99 3.60
C ASP A 93 23.39 21.00 4.56
N VAL A 94 23.68 22.16 5.19
CA VAL A 94 24.81 22.30 6.10
C VAL A 94 24.51 23.27 7.25
N THR A 95 25.13 23.04 8.41
CA THR A 95 25.28 24.03 9.49
C THR A 95 26.76 24.32 9.72
N GLY A 96 27.09 25.51 10.23
CA GLY A 96 28.45 25.85 10.70
C GLY A 96 29.54 25.97 9.64
N PHE A 97 29.22 25.84 8.34
CA PHE A 97 30.07 26.26 7.22
C PHE A 97 29.22 26.61 5.99
N ALA A 98 29.86 27.17 4.95
CA ALA A 98 29.19 27.55 3.71
C ALA A 98 29.61 26.65 2.54
N LEU A 99 28.65 26.27 1.71
CA LEU A 99 28.90 25.54 0.47
C LEU A 99 29.32 26.50 -0.65
N GLY A 100 30.41 26.16 -1.33
CA GLY A 100 30.94 26.91 -2.48
C GLY A 100 30.21 26.59 -3.79
N PRO A 101 30.46 27.37 -4.86
CA PRO A 101 29.78 27.26 -6.15
C PRO A 101 30.15 26.02 -6.97
N THR A 102 31.17 25.26 -6.56
CA THR A 102 31.56 24.00 -7.22
C THR A 102 30.65 22.83 -6.84
N ASN A 103 29.74 23.02 -5.89
CA ASN A 103 28.74 22.01 -5.51
C ASN A 103 27.50 22.11 -6.39
N ILE A 104 26.78 21.00 -6.48
CA ILE A 104 25.58 20.84 -7.31
C ILE A 104 24.36 20.77 -6.38
N PHE A 105 23.28 21.46 -6.77
CA PHE A 105 22.05 21.59 -5.96
C PHE A 105 20.80 21.12 -6.69
N THR A 106 20.98 20.32 -7.74
CA THR A 106 19.92 19.71 -8.54
C THR A 106 19.72 18.26 -8.13
N ASP A 107 18.58 17.69 -8.52
CA ASP A 107 18.22 16.32 -8.19
C ASP A 107 19.31 15.34 -8.67
N PRO A 108 19.86 14.47 -7.81
CA PRO A 108 20.72 13.38 -8.24
C PRO A 108 19.97 12.32 -9.07
N ASN A 109 18.64 12.41 -9.20
CA ASN A 109 17.80 11.55 -10.04
C ASN A 109 18.15 10.07 -9.85
N PHE A 110 18.03 9.59 -8.61
CA PHE A 110 18.30 8.18 -8.32
C PHE A 110 17.19 7.30 -8.89
N MET A 111 17.56 6.14 -9.43
CA MET A 111 16.61 5.19 -10.03
C MET A 111 15.52 4.70 -9.06
N GLY A 112 15.82 4.56 -7.76
CA GLY A 112 14.85 4.02 -6.79
C GLY A 112 15.19 4.32 -5.32
N PRO A 113 15.28 5.60 -4.91
CA PRO A 113 15.76 5.95 -3.58
C PRO A 113 14.83 5.47 -2.45
N ALA A 114 13.53 5.29 -2.71
CA ALA A 114 12.55 4.79 -1.72
C ALA A 114 12.85 3.35 -1.26
N VAL A 115 13.50 2.56 -2.11
CA VAL A 115 13.92 1.18 -1.81
C VAL A 115 15.42 1.08 -1.49
N GLY A 116 16.13 2.21 -1.44
CA GLY A 116 17.57 2.28 -1.17
C GLY A 116 18.45 2.07 -2.41
N ASN A 117 17.90 2.20 -3.62
CA ASN A 117 18.69 2.24 -4.84
C ASN A 117 19.13 3.68 -5.14
N TYR A 118 20.43 3.92 -5.03
CA TYR A 118 21.06 5.22 -5.23
C TYR A 118 21.94 5.28 -6.49
N PHE A 119 21.69 4.43 -7.48
CA PHE A 119 22.27 4.58 -8.81
C PHE A 119 21.77 5.87 -9.47
N PRO A 120 22.67 6.71 -10.03
CA PRO A 120 22.28 7.81 -10.88
C PRO A 120 21.59 7.28 -12.15
N ASP A 121 20.41 7.81 -12.46
CA ASP A 121 19.72 7.57 -13.74
C ASP A 121 20.23 8.53 -14.84
N ASP A 122 19.89 8.27 -16.11
CA ASP A 122 20.43 8.97 -17.31
C ASP A 122 20.28 10.51 -17.29
N GLY A 123 19.31 11.03 -16.51
CA GLY A 123 19.10 12.47 -16.30
C GLY A 123 19.85 13.08 -15.13
N SER A 124 20.68 12.32 -14.42
CA SER A 124 21.32 12.75 -13.19
C SER A 124 22.39 13.82 -13.40
N SER A 125 22.33 14.87 -12.59
CA SER A 125 23.37 15.90 -12.52
C SER A 125 24.69 15.43 -11.91
N ALA A 126 24.74 14.22 -11.34
CA ALA A 126 25.94 13.61 -10.79
C ALA A 126 26.83 12.94 -11.85
N ILE A 127 26.28 12.67 -13.05
CA ILE A 127 26.99 11.99 -14.13
C ILE A 127 28.06 12.90 -14.72
N ASP A 128 29.27 12.35 -14.91
CA ASP A 128 30.45 13.02 -15.46
C ASP A 128 30.84 14.32 -14.73
N ALA A 129 30.41 14.48 -13.48
CA ALA A 129 30.52 15.74 -12.75
C ALA A 129 31.63 15.75 -11.68
N ALA A 130 32.24 14.60 -11.38
CA ALA A 130 33.28 14.52 -10.38
C ALA A 130 34.62 15.04 -10.91
N VAL A 131 35.41 15.61 -10.00
CA VAL A 131 36.79 15.97 -10.30
C VAL A 131 37.71 14.75 -10.16
N PRO A 132 38.79 14.63 -10.96
CA PRO A 132 39.68 13.47 -10.91
C PRO A 132 40.29 13.23 -9.53
N THR A 133 40.31 11.97 -9.10
CA THR A 133 40.97 11.52 -7.86
C THR A 133 41.75 10.22 -8.10
N ALA A 134 42.41 9.70 -7.07
CA ALA A 134 43.10 8.40 -7.13
C ALA A 134 42.16 7.18 -7.04
N VAL A 135 40.84 7.39 -6.96
CA VAL A 135 39.84 6.33 -6.86
C VAL A 135 39.54 5.79 -8.26
N THR A 136 39.94 4.53 -8.51
CA THR A 136 39.90 3.94 -9.86
C THR A 136 38.75 2.97 -10.09
N VAL A 137 37.97 2.66 -9.04
CA VAL A 137 36.77 1.84 -9.13
C VAL A 137 35.63 2.46 -8.33
N ASP A 138 34.38 2.10 -8.61
CA ASP A 138 33.21 2.46 -7.81
C ASP A 138 32.95 1.44 -6.66
N ILE A 139 31.82 1.56 -5.94
CA ILE A 139 31.46 0.63 -4.85
C ILE A 139 31.20 -0.80 -5.32
N LEU A 140 30.88 -0.99 -6.61
CA LEU A 140 30.70 -2.31 -7.21
C LEU A 140 31.99 -2.92 -7.74
N GLY A 141 33.08 -2.14 -7.79
CA GLY A 141 34.34 -2.54 -8.40
C GLY A 141 34.40 -2.25 -9.91
N ASN A 142 33.42 -1.54 -10.48
CA ASN A 142 33.47 -1.12 -11.88
C ASN A 142 34.55 -0.04 -12.06
N ALA A 143 35.17 0.05 -13.24
CA ALA A 143 36.19 1.05 -13.50
C ALA A 143 35.61 2.48 -13.45
N ARG A 144 36.40 3.39 -12.86
CA ARG A 144 36.10 4.81 -12.71
C ARG A 144 37.26 5.62 -13.36
N PRO A 145 36.98 6.55 -14.29
CA PRO A 145 35.67 6.89 -14.85
C PRO A 145 35.14 5.86 -15.85
N PHE A 146 33.81 5.81 -16.00
CA PHE A 146 33.12 5.25 -17.15
C PHE A 146 32.48 6.38 -17.95
N GLY A 147 33.12 6.74 -19.06
CA GLY A 147 32.73 7.91 -19.84
C GLY A 147 33.78 9.02 -19.78
N PRO A 148 33.40 10.26 -20.14
CA PRO A 148 34.28 11.43 -20.15
C PRO A 148 34.91 11.77 -18.78
N ALA A 149 34.20 11.58 -17.68
CA ALA A 149 34.66 11.88 -16.33
C ALA A 149 34.05 10.89 -15.32
N SER A 150 34.47 11.01 -14.06
CA SER A 150 33.88 10.20 -13.00
C SER A 150 32.57 10.82 -12.55
N ASP A 151 31.70 10.02 -11.97
CA ASP A 151 30.45 10.47 -11.39
C ASP A 151 30.61 10.89 -9.93
N ILE A 152 29.83 11.88 -9.50
CA ILE A 152 29.74 12.23 -8.07
C ILE A 152 28.96 11.11 -7.37
N GLY A 153 29.40 10.72 -6.16
CA GLY A 153 28.79 9.65 -5.37
C GLY A 153 29.47 8.29 -5.54
N ALA A 154 28.90 7.27 -4.89
CA ALA A 154 29.51 5.95 -4.74
C ALA A 154 29.51 5.08 -6.02
N PHE A 155 28.72 5.45 -7.02
CA PHE A 155 28.46 4.67 -8.24
C PHE A 155 28.98 5.40 -9.49
N GLU A 156 29.23 4.65 -10.57
CA GLU A 156 29.43 5.16 -11.93
C GLU A 156 28.26 4.70 -12.82
N ALA A 157 27.64 5.64 -13.54
CA ALA A 157 26.56 5.44 -14.48
C ALA A 157 27.10 5.10 -15.88
N GLY A 158 26.20 4.86 -16.83
CA GLY A 158 26.55 4.68 -18.23
C GLY A 158 27.07 3.29 -18.62
N TYR A 159 27.54 2.47 -17.67
CA TYR A 159 27.76 1.05 -17.96
C TYR A 159 26.47 0.46 -18.52
N ASP A 160 26.51 -0.09 -19.74
CA ASP A 160 25.42 -0.89 -20.31
C ASP A 160 25.37 -2.23 -19.56
N VAL A 161 24.98 -2.20 -18.28
CA VAL A 161 25.06 -3.36 -17.38
C VAL A 161 23.71 -3.93 -16.97
N THR A 162 22.57 -3.27 -17.22
CA THR A 162 21.29 -3.78 -16.72
C THR A 162 20.11 -3.34 -17.55
N SER A 163 19.51 -4.26 -18.29
CA SER A 163 18.05 -4.24 -18.39
C SER A 163 17.55 -5.41 -17.57
N LEU A 164 17.66 -5.25 -16.24
CA LEU A 164 16.75 -5.97 -15.37
C LEU A 164 15.36 -5.58 -15.81
N ALA A 165 14.55 -6.57 -16.16
CA ALA A 165 13.17 -6.36 -16.47
C ALA A 165 12.34 -7.16 -15.48
N VAL A 166 11.33 -6.52 -14.91
CA VAL A 166 10.26 -7.20 -14.19
C VAL A 166 8.94 -6.81 -14.81
N ARG A 167 8.08 -7.80 -15.01
CA ARG A 167 6.72 -7.61 -15.51
C ARG A 167 5.78 -8.39 -14.65
N MET A 168 4.67 -7.79 -14.26
CA MET A 168 3.63 -8.43 -13.51
C MET A 168 2.34 -8.45 -14.31
N THR A 169 1.59 -9.52 -14.15
CA THR A 169 0.21 -9.63 -14.63
C THR A 169 -0.66 -10.16 -13.50
N ALA A 170 -1.96 -9.87 -13.55
CA ALA A 170 -2.92 -10.39 -12.59
C ALA A 170 -4.01 -11.17 -13.32
N THR A 171 -4.50 -12.24 -12.70
CA THR A 171 -5.63 -13.00 -13.20
C THR A 171 -6.50 -13.47 -12.03
N PRO A 172 -7.82 -13.18 -12.06
CA PRO A 172 -8.53 -12.24 -12.96
C PRO A 172 -8.15 -10.76 -12.70
N GLN A 173 -8.57 -9.84 -13.59
CA GLN A 173 -8.18 -8.42 -13.52
C GLN A 173 -9.30 -7.44 -13.18
N VAL A 174 -10.57 -7.76 -13.50
CA VAL A 174 -11.71 -6.85 -13.31
C VAL A 174 -12.89 -7.57 -12.67
N ASP A 175 -13.76 -6.79 -12.03
CA ASP A 175 -15.00 -7.24 -11.39
C ASP A 175 -14.80 -8.39 -10.40
N LEU A 176 -13.69 -8.38 -9.67
CA LEU A 176 -13.43 -9.38 -8.64
C LEU A 176 -14.36 -9.18 -7.43
N LEU A 177 -14.78 -10.29 -6.83
CA LEU A 177 -15.66 -10.29 -5.66
C LEU A 177 -14.87 -10.49 -4.35
N PRO A 178 -15.40 -10.04 -3.20
CA PRO A 178 -14.86 -10.37 -1.89
C PRO A 178 -14.72 -11.89 -1.70
N GLY A 179 -13.58 -12.34 -1.20
CA GLY A 179 -13.23 -13.76 -1.04
C GLY A 179 -12.60 -14.41 -2.27
N GLN A 180 -12.68 -13.78 -3.45
CA GLN A 180 -12.20 -14.38 -4.70
C GLN A 180 -10.68 -14.58 -4.68
N PRO A 181 -10.16 -15.74 -5.10
CA PRO A 181 -8.73 -15.91 -5.31
C PRO A 181 -8.23 -15.08 -6.49
N ILE A 182 -7.03 -14.53 -6.35
CA ILE A 182 -6.30 -13.80 -7.38
C ILE A 182 -4.88 -14.35 -7.49
N THR A 183 -4.38 -14.41 -8.71
CA THR A 183 -3.01 -14.84 -9.01
C THR A 183 -2.28 -13.70 -9.72
N TYR A 184 -1.12 -13.31 -9.18
CA TYR A 184 -0.15 -12.45 -9.81
C TYR A 184 0.99 -13.30 -10.39
N THR A 185 1.33 -13.06 -11.65
CA THR A 185 2.47 -13.70 -12.31
C THR A 185 3.53 -12.65 -12.55
N ILE A 186 4.65 -12.78 -11.84
CA ILE A 186 5.83 -11.93 -11.95
C ILE A 186 6.82 -12.65 -12.86
N VAL A 187 7.17 -12.04 -13.98
CA VAL A 187 8.24 -12.49 -14.87
C VAL A 187 9.41 -11.56 -14.66
N TYR A 188 10.59 -12.12 -14.41
CA TYR A 188 11.82 -11.35 -14.30
C TYR A 188 12.87 -11.88 -15.26
N THR A 189 13.66 -10.99 -15.86
CA THR A 189 14.74 -11.33 -16.79
C THR A 189 15.93 -10.39 -16.63
N ASN A 190 17.10 -10.90 -16.95
CA ASN A 190 18.27 -10.11 -17.31
C ASN A 190 18.28 -9.95 -18.83
N ASP A 191 17.70 -8.87 -19.33
CA ASP A 191 17.69 -8.56 -20.76
C ASP A 191 19.04 -7.93 -21.22
N GLY A 192 19.95 -7.66 -20.28
CA GLY A 192 21.27 -7.08 -20.53
C GLY A 192 22.27 -8.09 -21.10
N THR A 193 23.47 -7.61 -21.43
CA THR A 193 24.52 -8.44 -22.07
C THR A 193 25.52 -9.05 -21.08
N LEU A 194 25.51 -8.62 -19.83
CA LEU A 194 26.42 -9.05 -18.77
C LEU A 194 25.68 -9.84 -17.67
N PRO A 195 26.37 -10.75 -16.95
CA PRO A 195 25.76 -11.47 -15.85
C PRO A 195 25.48 -10.54 -14.67
N LEU A 196 24.28 -10.65 -14.10
CA LEU A 196 23.88 -9.95 -12.88
C LEU A 196 24.12 -10.83 -11.67
N LEU A 197 24.61 -10.22 -10.60
CA LEU A 197 24.89 -10.91 -9.35
C LEU A 197 23.92 -10.46 -8.27
N ALA A 198 23.57 -11.38 -7.36
CA ALA A 198 22.75 -11.11 -6.17
C ALA A 198 21.45 -10.36 -6.50
N VAL A 199 20.69 -10.87 -7.47
CA VAL A 199 19.43 -10.25 -7.89
C VAL A 199 18.34 -10.55 -6.87
N THR A 200 17.63 -9.52 -6.43
CA THR A 200 16.52 -9.61 -5.47
C THR A 200 15.23 -9.12 -6.11
N VAL A 201 14.14 -9.88 -5.94
CA VAL A 201 12.78 -9.49 -6.30
C VAL A 201 12.00 -9.19 -5.01
N ASN A 202 11.36 -8.03 -4.95
CA ASN A 202 10.55 -7.59 -3.85
C ASN A 202 9.11 -7.36 -4.31
N ASN A 203 8.14 -8.06 -3.72
CA ASN A 203 6.72 -7.84 -3.98
C ASN A 203 6.01 -7.43 -2.69
N ILE A 204 5.45 -6.22 -2.65
CA ILE A 204 4.67 -5.75 -1.50
C ILE A 204 3.22 -6.16 -1.69
N LEU A 205 2.82 -7.26 -1.05
CA LEU A 205 1.46 -7.76 -1.14
C LEU A 205 0.47 -6.71 -0.57
N PRO A 206 -0.60 -6.34 -1.29
CA PRO A 206 -1.59 -5.38 -0.78
C PRO A 206 -2.26 -5.90 0.50
N ALA A 207 -2.47 -5.03 1.49
CA ALA A 207 -3.11 -5.40 2.76
C ALA A 207 -4.57 -5.90 2.61
N THR A 208 -5.18 -5.66 1.46
CA THR A 208 -6.52 -6.16 1.11
C THR A 208 -6.52 -7.62 0.65
N LEU A 209 -5.34 -8.22 0.44
CA LEU A 209 -5.19 -9.63 0.15
C LEU A 209 -4.85 -10.41 1.42
N VAL A 210 -5.48 -11.56 1.57
CA VAL A 210 -5.24 -12.52 2.66
C VAL A 210 -4.76 -13.85 2.06
N ASP A 211 -4.27 -14.75 2.91
CA ASP A 211 -3.77 -16.08 2.51
C ASP A 211 -2.73 -16.05 1.40
N GLY A 212 -1.79 -15.10 1.47
CA GLY A 212 -0.72 -14.97 0.50
C GLY A 212 0.14 -16.23 0.44
N ALA A 213 0.42 -16.72 -0.77
CA ALA A 213 1.35 -17.81 -1.02
C ALA A 213 2.09 -17.59 -2.33
N TYR A 214 3.27 -18.20 -2.50
CA TYR A 214 4.04 -18.09 -3.73
C TYR A 214 4.66 -19.41 -4.17
N SER A 215 4.99 -19.49 -5.45
CA SER A 215 5.80 -20.55 -6.05
C SER A 215 6.68 -19.96 -7.15
N SER A 216 7.75 -20.65 -7.54
CA SER A 216 8.71 -20.13 -8.52
C SER A 216 9.16 -21.20 -9.49
N SER A 217 9.45 -20.78 -10.73
CA SER A 217 9.97 -21.68 -11.77
C SER A 217 11.45 -22.03 -11.57
N ARG A 218 12.17 -21.25 -10.76
CA ARG A 218 13.57 -21.45 -10.36
C ARG A 218 13.68 -21.41 -8.84
N PRO A 219 14.71 -22.04 -8.23
CA PRO A 219 14.97 -21.90 -6.80
C PRO A 219 15.17 -20.43 -6.43
N ILE A 220 14.50 -19.98 -5.37
CA ILE A 220 14.63 -18.64 -4.80
C ILE A 220 14.80 -18.77 -3.29
N THR A 221 15.48 -17.81 -2.67
CA THR A 221 15.72 -17.80 -1.23
C THR A 221 15.02 -16.58 -0.61
N PRO A 222 14.12 -16.74 0.37
CA PRO A 222 13.57 -15.61 1.09
C PRO A 222 14.66 -14.85 1.86
N THR A 223 14.76 -13.54 1.68
CA THR A 223 15.87 -12.72 2.23
C THR A 223 15.44 -11.65 3.23
N GLY A 224 14.15 -11.46 3.44
CA GLY A 224 13.61 -10.43 4.32
C GLY A 224 12.95 -10.97 5.59
N THR A 225 12.56 -10.03 6.46
CA THR A 225 11.58 -10.27 7.54
C THR A 225 10.14 -10.33 7.02
N MET A 226 9.93 -10.15 5.72
CA MET A 226 8.63 -10.21 5.02
C MET A 226 8.65 -11.35 3.98
N ASP A 227 7.56 -12.11 3.88
CA ASP A 227 7.47 -13.37 3.13
C ASP A 227 7.56 -13.26 1.59
N PHE A 228 7.58 -12.03 1.04
CA PHE A 228 7.53 -11.77 -0.40
C PHE A 228 8.75 -10.99 -0.93
N VAL A 229 9.91 -11.20 -0.30
CA VAL A 229 11.22 -10.71 -0.76
C VAL A 229 12.14 -11.89 -1.00
N TRP A 230 12.67 -12.01 -2.21
CA TRP A 230 13.40 -13.20 -2.64
C TRP A 230 14.69 -12.85 -3.35
N ASP A 231 15.79 -13.48 -2.94
CA ASP A 231 17.01 -13.59 -3.73
C ASP A 231 16.81 -14.67 -4.80
N VAL A 232 16.94 -14.28 -6.06
CA VAL A 232 16.82 -15.15 -7.25
C VAL A 232 18.18 -15.59 -7.79
N GLY A 233 19.26 -15.26 -7.07
CA GLY A 233 20.63 -15.59 -7.39
C GLY A 233 21.22 -14.74 -8.51
N ASN A 234 22.20 -15.32 -9.20
CA ASN A 234 22.84 -14.69 -10.35
C ASN A 234 22.04 -15.00 -11.61
N LEU A 235 21.90 -14.02 -12.50
CA LEU A 235 21.24 -14.17 -13.79
C LEU A 235 22.23 -13.90 -14.92
N LEU A 236 22.53 -14.91 -15.74
CA LEU A 236 23.28 -14.69 -16.98
C LEU A 236 22.46 -13.85 -17.98
N SER A 237 23.10 -13.32 -19.01
CA SER A 237 22.41 -12.61 -20.09
C SER A 237 21.31 -13.48 -20.71
N GLY A 238 20.09 -12.94 -20.80
CA GLY A 238 18.89 -13.61 -21.28
C GLY A 238 18.24 -14.60 -20.29
N GLU A 239 18.83 -14.81 -19.11
CA GLU A 239 18.22 -15.65 -18.08
C GLU A 239 17.14 -14.90 -17.30
N GLY A 240 16.16 -15.65 -16.83
CA GLY A 240 15.08 -15.13 -16.02
C GLY A 240 14.29 -16.23 -15.34
N GLY A 241 13.14 -15.88 -14.82
CA GLY A 241 12.23 -16.82 -14.19
C GLY A 241 10.84 -16.22 -13.98
N THR A 242 9.99 -17.00 -13.33
CA THR A 242 8.62 -16.61 -13.01
C THR A 242 8.36 -16.91 -11.53
N ILE A 243 7.76 -15.95 -10.84
CA ILE A 243 7.22 -16.11 -9.50
C ILE A 243 5.71 -15.95 -9.61
N THR A 244 4.98 -16.99 -9.20
CA THR A 244 3.53 -16.97 -9.12
C THR A 244 3.14 -16.69 -7.69
N VAL A 245 2.51 -15.56 -7.45
CA VAL A 245 1.97 -15.14 -6.16
C VAL A 245 0.46 -15.31 -6.18
N THR A 246 -0.09 -15.94 -5.17
CA THR A 246 -1.53 -16.14 -5.00
C THR A 246 -1.99 -15.47 -3.71
N GLY A 247 -3.23 -15.01 -3.70
CA GLY A 247 -3.91 -14.53 -2.50
C GLY A 247 -5.41 -14.58 -2.69
N ARG A 248 -6.16 -14.24 -1.65
CA ARG A 248 -7.61 -14.03 -1.73
C ARG A 248 -7.93 -12.59 -1.44
N ILE A 249 -8.84 -12.01 -2.20
CA ILE A 249 -9.45 -10.72 -1.85
C ILE A 249 -10.11 -10.89 -0.49
N SER A 250 -9.84 -9.99 0.46
CA SER A 250 -10.48 -10.04 1.77
C SER A 250 -11.99 -10.22 1.63
N PRO A 251 -12.61 -11.24 2.26
CA PRO A 251 -14.07 -11.42 2.28
C PRO A 251 -14.82 -10.22 2.87
N LEU A 252 -14.09 -9.37 3.60
CA LEU A 252 -14.54 -8.20 4.31
C LEU A 252 -14.31 -6.90 3.53
N LEU A 253 -13.83 -6.96 2.28
CA LEU A 253 -13.58 -5.77 1.48
C LEU A 253 -14.88 -5.00 1.22
N ALA A 254 -14.89 -3.71 1.61
CA ALA A 254 -16.04 -2.83 1.42
C ALA A 254 -16.05 -2.20 0.02
N GLY A 255 -17.18 -2.36 -0.69
CA GLY A 255 -17.47 -1.63 -1.92
C GLY A 255 -16.71 -2.11 -3.15
N PRO A 256 -16.89 -1.43 -4.29
CA PRO A 256 -15.92 -1.49 -5.38
C PRO A 256 -14.64 -0.75 -4.97
N ALA A 257 -13.50 -1.38 -5.19
CA ALA A 257 -12.18 -0.83 -4.87
C ALA A 257 -11.16 -1.22 -5.95
N THR A 258 -10.13 -0.38 -6.09
CA THR A 258 -8.94 -0.70 -6.89
C THR A 258 -7.85 -1.24 -5.97
N ILE A 259 -7.29 -2.40 -6.31
CA ILE A 259 -6.19 -3.02 -5.58
C ILE A 259 -4.96 -3.02 -6.48
N SER A 260 -3.91 -2.32 -6.04
CA SER A 260 -2.64 -2.22 -6.76
C SER A 260 -1.58 -3.06 -6.04
N ASN A 261 -0.99 -4.01 -6.75
CA ASN A 261 0.19 -4.73 -6.31
C ASN A 261 1.41 -4.19 -7.07
N THR A 262 2.53 -4.03 -6.39
CA THR A 262 3.78 -3.53 -6.97
C THR A 262 4.90 -4.53 -6.70
N VAL A 263 5.62 -4.87 -7.76
CA VAL A 263 6.84 -5.66 -7.71
C VAL A 263 8.01 -4.80 -8.15
N SER A 264 9.16 -4.96 -7.50
CA SER A 264 10.42 -4.44 -7.97
C SER A 264 11.47 -5.54 -8.06
N ILE A 265 12.42 -5.37 -8.97
CA ILE A 265 13.61 -6.18 -9.08
C ILE A 265 14.83 -5.29 -8.98
N ILE A 266 15.81 -5.73 -8.22
CA ILE A 266 16.99 -4.93 -7.91
C ILE A 266 18.21 -5.86 -7.95
N ASN A 267 19.31 -5.38 -8.48
CA ASN A 267 20.61 -5.95 -8.21
C ASN A 267 21.59 -4.84 -7.82
N ASN A 268 22.86 -5.19 -7.78
CA ASN A 268 23.90 -4.23 -7.50
C ASN A 268 24.00 -3.10 -8.53
N SER A 269 23.46 -3.21 -9.74
CA SER A 269 23.70 -2.27 -10.85
C SER A 269 22.45 -1.80 -11.61
N GLY A 270 21.24 -2.18 -11.18
CA GLY A 270 19.99 -1.91 -11.91
C GLY A 270 18.74 -2.17 -11.09
N PHE A 271 17.65 -1.55 -11.55
CA PHE A 271 16.34 -1.58 -10.91
C PHE A 271 15.25 -1.48 -11.96
N ASP A 272 14.19 -2.25 -11.77
CA ASP A 272 12.95 -2.10 -12.51
C ASP A 272 11.77 -2.38 -11.58
N GLU A 273 10.62 -1.78 -11.88
CA GLU A 273 9.39 -1.99 -11.12
C GLU A 273 8.19 -2.09 -12.04
N ASP A 274 7.22 -2.90 -11.64
CA ASP A 274 5.95 -3.00 -12.33
C ASP A 274 4.79 -3.02 -11.33
N THR A 275 3.70 -2.35 -11.69
CA THR A 275 2.51 -2.23 -10.85
C THR A 275 1.28 -2.67 -11.63
N VAL A 276 0.57 -3.64 -11.10
CA VAL A 276 -0.71 -4.10 -11.67
C VAL A 276 -1.84 -3.75 -10.73
N SER A 277 -2.86 -3.11 -11.30
CA SER A 277 -4.10 -2.78 -10.60
C SER A 277 -5.26 -3.63 -11.10
N VAL A 278 -6.05 -4.13 -10.15
CA VAL A 278 -7.30 -4.85 -10.41
C VAL A 278 -8.47 -4.12 -9.78
N THR A 279 -9.67 -4.30 -10.31
CA THR A 279 -10.89 -3.71 -9.75
C THR A 279 -11.79 -4.78 -9.15
N THR A 280 -12.47 -4.39 -8.06
CA THR A 280 -13.44 -5.23 -7.37
C THR A 280 -14.83 -4.63 -7.48
N ILE A 281 -15.85 -5.47 -7.35
CA ILE A 281 -17.25 -5.08 -7.22
C ILE A 281 -17.82 -5.61 -5.91
N ALA A 282 -18.80 -4.89 -5.36
CA ALA A 282 -19.51 -5.33 -4.17
C ALA A 282 -20.74 -6.18 -4.55
N PRO A 283 -21.00 -7.30 -3.84
CA PRO A 283 -22.27 -8.01 -3.93
C PRO A 283 -23.45 -7.06 -3.67
N GLN A 284 -24.55 -7.24 -4.41
CA GLN A 284 -25.75 -6.42 -4.28
C GLN A 284 -26.84 -7.21 -3.57
N VAL A 285 -27.21 -6.79 -2.37
CA VAL A 285 -28.34 -7.36 -1.63
C VAL A 285 -29.63 -6.70 -2.10
N GLN A 286 -30.71 -7.48 -2.19
CA GLN A 286 -32.01 -6.99 -2.60
C GLN A 286 -33.15 -7.69 -1.84
N PHE A 287 -34.24 -6.95 -1.62
CA PHE A 287 -35.52 -7.57 -1.31
C PHE A 287 -36.11 -8.16 -2.59
N VAL A 288 -36.63 -9.38 -2.52
CA VAL A 288 -37.40 -9.98 -3.63
C VAL A 288 -38.66 -9.15 -3.88
N ASN A 289 -39.32 -8.68 -2.81
CA ASN A 289 -40.41 -7.71 -2.85
C ASN A 289 -40.11 -6.58 -1.88
N SER A 290 -40.00 -5.35 -2.36
CA SER A 290 -39.77 -4.15 -1.54
C SER A 290 -41.06 -3.55 -0.96
N ASN A 291 -42.22 -4.05 -1.36
CA ASN A 291 -43.51 -3.72 -0.77
C ASN A 291 -44.27 -5.00 -0.44
N VAL A 292 -44.53 -5.22 0.84
CA VAL A 292 -45.28 -6.37 1.36
C VAL A 292 -46.58 -5.85 1.95
N ILE A 293 -47.71 -6.42 1.54
CA ILE A 293 -49.03 -6.05 2.04
C ILE A 293 -49.61 -7.28 2.71
N VAL A 294 -50.00 -7.14 3.98
CA VAL A 294 -50.62 -8.18 4.79
C VAL A 294 -51.85 -7.63 5.48
N THR A 295 -52.73 -8.50 5.96
CA THR A 295 -53.78 -8.10 6.90
C THR A 295 -53.25 -8.26 8.33
N GLU A 296 -53.81 -7.52 9.28
CA GLU A 296 -53.50 -7.73 10.71
C GLU A 296 -53.79 -9.18 11.17
N GLN A 297 -54.75 -9.87 10.54
CA GLN A 297 -55.05 -11.30 10.79
C GLN A 297 -54.02 -12.27 10.22
N SER A 298 -53.06 -11.81 9.42
CA SER A 298 -52.07 -12.69 8.78
C SER A 298 -51.10 -13.32 9.80
N GLY A 299 -50.99 -12.73 10.99
CA GLY A 299 -50.09 -13.17 12.08
C GLY A 299 -48.60 -12.94 11.80
N GLN A 300 -48.18 -12.92 10.53
CA GLN A 300 -46.83 -12.63 10.12
C GLN A 300 -46.76 -11.88 8.78
N ALA A 301 -45.74 -11.04 8.64
CA ALA A 301 -45.24 -10.54 7.37
C ALA A 301 -43.90 -11.19 7.06
N ILE A 302 -43.77 -11.75 5.85
CA ILE A 302 -42.55 -12.41 5.38
C ILE A 302 -41.90 -11.56 4.31
N LEU A 303 -40.68 -11.11 4.57
CA LEU A 303 -39.82 -10.48 3.56
C LEU A 303 -38.75 -11.46 3.12
N ASN A 304 -38.49 -11.50 1.83
CA ASN A 304 -37.46 -12.37 1.25
C ASN A 304 -36.29 -11.50 0.80
N VAL A 305 -35.07 -11.85 1.23
CA VAL A 305 -33.82 -11.15 0.90
C VAL A 305 -32.91 -12.08 0.12
N THR A 306 -32.30 -11.59 -0.95
CA THR A 306 -31.37 -12.36 -1.79
C THR A 306 -30.25 -11.47 -2.35
N LEU A 307 -29.31 -12.07 -3.08
CA LEU A 307 -28.33 -11.35 -3.90
C LEU A 307 -28.82 -11.19 -5.34
N ALA A 308 -28.47 -10.08 -5.99
CA ALA A 308 -28.71 -9.88 -7.41
C ALA A 308 -27.91 -10.86 -8.30
N ALA A 309 -26.70 -11.21 -7.84
CA ALA A 309 -25.85 -12.24 -8.42
C ALA A 309 -25.12 -12.99 -7.29
N ALA A 310 -24.88 -14.29 -7.48
CA ALA A 310 -24.19 -15.11 -6.48
C ALA A 310 -22.76 -14.62 -6.25
N ASN A 311 -22.31 -14.57 -4.98
CA ASN A 311 -20.90 -14.49 -4.65
C ASN A 311 -20.39 -15.91 -4.29
N PRO A 312 -19.67 -16.61 -5.17
CA PRO A 312 -19.27 -18.00 -4.92
C PRO A 312 -18.12 -18.13 -3.92
N TYR A 313 -17.48 -17.04 -3.50
CA TYR A 313 -16.23 -17.08 -2.77
C TYR A 313 -16.34 -16.72 -1.29
N ALA A 314 -17.44 -16.06 -0.88
CA ALA A 314 -17.67 -15.69 0.51
C ALA A 314 -19.16 -15.56 0.81
N ASP A 315 -19.52 -15.85 2.06
CA ASP A 315 -20.84 -15.57 2.61
C ASP A 315 -21.09 -14.05 2.66
N VAL A 316 -22.35 -13.65 2.45
CA VAL A 316 -22.78 -12.26 2.66
C VAL A 316 -23.63 -12.18 3.91
N VAL A 317 -23.17 -11.42 4.89
CA VAL A 317 -23.86 -11.18 6.17
C VAL A 317 -24.63 -9.88 6.10
N VAL A 318 -25.92 -9.94 6.41
CA VAL A 318 -26.85 -8.82 6.36
C VAL A 318 -27.55 -8.69 7.69
N ASN A 319 -27.50 -7.51 8.30
CA ASN A 319 -28.30 -7.19 9.48
C ASN A 319 -29.60 -6.53 9.02
N TYR A 320 -30.71 -6.84 9.70
CA TYR A 320 -31.99 -6.17 9.47
C TYR A 320 -32.52 -5.54 10.75
N THR A 321 -33.31 -4.48 10.60
CA THR A 321 -34.08 -3.87 11.68
C THR A 321 -35.40 -3.33 11.16
N THR A 322 -36.47 -3.48 11.94
CA THR A 322 -37.72 -2.78 11.71
C THR A 322 -37.61 -1.32 12.13
N VAL A 323 -38.22 -0.42 11.37
CA VAL A 323 -38.31 1.01 11.66
C VAL A 323 -39.78 1.41 11.59
N ALA A 324 -40.28 2.00 12.67
CA ALA A 324 -41.68 2.42 12.78
C ALA A 324 -42.05 3.45 11.71
N GLY A 325 -43.29 3.35 11.23
CA GLY A 325 -43.91 4.35 10.37
C GLY A 325 -45.19 4.85 11.05
N THR A 326 -46.33 4.70 10.38
CA THR A 326 -47.62 4.86 11.04
C THR A 326 -47.99 3.65 11.90
N ALA A 327 -47.54 2.46 11.52
CA ALA A 327 -47.63 1.27 12.37
C ALA A 327 -46.54 1.35 13.46
N LEU A 328 -46.95 1.16 14.71
CA LEU A 328 -46.15 1.29 15.92
C LEU A 328 -45.77 -0.07 16.52
N PRO A 329 -44.50 -0.24 16.94
CA PRO A 329 -44.05 -1.48 17.55
C PRO A 329 -44.74 -1.72 18.90
N GLY A 330 -45.18 -2.96 19.14
CA GLY A 330 -45.93 -3.37 20.33
C GLY A 330 -47.44 -3.14 20.24
N LEU A 331 -47.92 -2.37 19.24
CA LEU A 331 -49.33 -2.20 18.94
C LEU A 331 -49.71 -2.98 17.68
N ASP A 332 -48.99 -2.76 16.58
CA ASP A 332 -49.36 -3.28 15.25
C ASP A 332 -48.43 -4.41 14.79
N TYR A 333 -47.19 -4.42 15.29
CA TYR A 333 -46.20 -5.47 15.03
C TYR A 333 -45.20 -5.59 16.17
N VAL A 334 -44.50 -6.72 16.25
CA VAL A 334 -43.37 -6.87 17.19
C VAL A 334 -42.10 -6.35 16.53
N ALA A 335 -41.45 -5.35 17.14
CA ALA A 335 -40.16 -4.86 16.65
C ALA A 335 -39.13 -6.00 16.55
N ALA A 336 -38.45 -6.08 15.41
CA ALA A 336 -37.50 -7.14 15.15
C ALA A 336 -36.19 -6.58 14.58
N SER A 337 -35.09 -7.18 15.01
CA SER A 337 -33.78 -7.02 14.40
C SER A 337 -33.05 -8.36 14.43
N GLY A 338 -32.09 -8.53 13.54
CA GLY A 338 -31.36 -9.79 13.46
C GLY A 338 -30.32 -9.80 12.36
N VAL A 339 -29.73 -10.97 12.17
CA VAL A 339 -28.70 -11.23 11.18
C VAL A 339 -29.17 -12.37 10.28
N ILE A 340 -29.06 -12.18 8.98
CA ILE A 340 -29.20 -13.25 7.98
C ILE A 340 -27.86 -13.45 7.29
N THR A 341 -27.53 -14.69 6.98
CA THR A 341 -26.36 -15.04 6.18
C THR A 341 -26.86 -15.63 4.87
N ILE A 342 -26.43 -15.05 3.75
CA ILE A 342 -26.60 -15.63 2.42
C ILE A 342 -25.32 -16.43 2.15
N PRO A 343 -25.37 -17.78 2.11
CA PRO A 343 -24.17 -18.59 1.93
C PRO A 343 -23.50 -18.33 0.59
N ALA A 344 -22.18 -18.51 0.54
CA ALA A 344 -21.40 -18.43 -0.68
C ALA A 344 -22.04 -19.26 -1.81
N GLY A 345 -22.16 -18.65 -2.99
CA GLY A 345 -22.74 -19.23 -4.20
C GLY A 345 -24.27 -19.23 -4.24
N SER A 346 -24.95 -18.83 -3.16
CA SER A 346 -26.41 -18.87 -3.08
C SER A 346 -27.08 -17.57 -3.54
N THR A 347 -28.19 -17.73 -4.27
CA THR A 347 -29.21 -16.69 -4.51
C THR A 347 -30.58 -17.13 -3.98
N THR A 348 -30.63 -18.19 -3.17
CA THR A 348 -31.86 -18.65 -2.53
C THR A 348 -32.32 -17.60 -1.51
N PRO A 349 -33.55 -17.08 -1.63
CA PRO A 349 -34.02 -16.04 -0.73
C PRO A 349 -34.05 -16.52 0.74
N GLN A 350 -33.52 -15.69 1.62
CA GLN A 350 -33.59 -15.85 3.07
C GLN A 350 -34.78 -15.07 3.62
N GLN A 351 -35.51 -15.66 4.56
CA GLN A 351 -36.73 -15.06 5.11
C GLN A 351 -36.42 -14.20 6.33
N ILE A 352 -37.01 -13.01 6.36
CA ILE A 352 -37.21 -12.20 7.56
C ILE A 352 -38.69 -12.31 7.92
N GLN A 353 -38.96 -12.84 9.11
CA GLN A 353 -40.32 -13.02 9.63
C GLN A 353 -40.60 -11.97 10.70
N ILE A 354 -41.62 -11.14 10.48
CA ILE A 354 -42.08 -10.12 11.43
C ILE A 354 -43.46 -10.53 11.94
N THR A 355 -43.63 -10.61 13.26
CA THR A 355 -44.93 -10.91 13.86
C THR A 355 -45.85 -9.71 13.74
N ILE A 356 -47.03 -9.91 13.18
CA ILE A 356 -48.09 -8.90 13.07
C ILE A 356 -49.06 -9.09 14.22
N LEU A 357 -49.38 -8.00 14.90
CA LEU A 357 -50.33 -7.98 16.00
C LEU A 357 -51.70 -7.60 15.44
N HIS A 358 -52.73 -8.28 15.94
CA HIS A 358 -54.12 -8.02 15.59
C HIS A 358 -54.85 -7.55 16.83
N ASN A 359 -55.69 -6.53 16.69
CA ASN A 359 -56.58 -6.09 17.75
C ASN A 359 -58.04 -6.00 17.25
N ILE A 360 -58.90 -5.19 17.87
CA ILE A 360 -60.32 -5.08 17.49
C ILE A 360 -60.73 -3.64 17.14
N LEU A 361 -59.76 -2.73 17.10
CA LEU A 361 -59.96 -1.30 16.89
C LEU A 361 -59.79 -0.98 15.41
N LYS A 362 -60.68 -0.13 14.89
CA LYS A 362 -60.52 0.42 13.55
C LYS A 362 -59.46 1.52 13.56
N GLU A 363 -58.33 1.26 12.92
CA GLU A 363 -57.14 2.14 12.89
C GLU A 363 -56.81 2.63 11.47
N GLY A 364 -57.35 1.98 10.44
CA GLY A 364 -57.00 2.22 9.04
C GLY A 364 -55.75 1.45 8.63
N SER A 365 -55.33 1.59 7.36
CA SER A 365 -54.11 0.92 6.91
C SER A 365 -52.88 1.68 7.40
N GLU A 366 -51.95 0.93 7.97
CA GLU A 366 -50.72 1.46 8.55
C GLU A 366 -49.49 0.80 7.96
N SER A 367 -48.32 1.39 8.15
CA SER A 367 -47.08 0.84 7.59
C SER A 367 -45.87 1.06 8.47
N PHE A 368 -44.91 0.14 8.35
CA PHE A 368 -43.56 0.25 8.88
C PHE A 368 -42.56 -0.17 7.80
N THR A 369 -41.26 0.00 8.04
CA THR A 369 -40.22 -0.40 7.09
C THR A 369 -39.22 -1.38 7.69
N VAL A 370 -38.56 -2.16 6.84
CA VAL A 370 -37.44 -3.03 7.20
C VAL A 370 -36.20 -2.53 6.47
N ALA A 371 -35.22 -2.06 7.24
CA ALA A 371 -33.94 -1.57 6.73
C ALA A 371 -32.87 -2.65 6.85
N LEU A 372 -32.00 -2.75 5.84
CA LEU A 372 -30.86 -3.66 5.83
C LEU A 372 -29.55 -2.89 5.96
N THR A 373 -28.59 -3.47 6.67
CA THR A 373 -27.18 -3.03 6.65
C THR A 373 -26.29 -4.23 6.35
N THR A 374 -25.19 -3.99 5.66
CA THR A 374 -24.30 -5.03 5.15
C THR A 374 -22.86 -4.69 5.46
N PHE A 375 -22.01 -5.70 5.55
CA PHE A 375 -20.56 -5.53 5.58
C PHE A 375 -19.98 -6.14 4.29
N GLY A 376 -19.24 -5.36 3.50
CA GLY A 376 -18.66 -5.83 2.25
C GLY A 376 -19.61 -5.94 1.04
N ALA A 377 -20.91 -5.65 1.22
CA ALA A 377 -21.92 -5.65 0.16
C ALA A 377 -22.69 -4.32 0.14
N VAL A 378 -23.49 -4.09 -0.91
CA VAL A 378 -24.39 -2.94 -1.00
C VAL A 378 -25.79 -3.35 -0.53
N ALA A 379 -26.33 -2.59 0.43
CA ALA A 379 -27.69 -2.76 0.92
C ALA A 379 -28.71 -2.07 -0.01
N PRO A 380 -29.91 -2.64 -0.20
CA PRO A 380 -30.99 -1.98 -0.94
C PRO A 380 -31.66 -0.89 -0.09
N PRO A 381 -32.50 -0.04 -0.70
CA PRO A 381 -33.44 0.80 0.05
C PRO A 381 -34.34 -0.04 0.98
N PRO A 382 -34.82 0.51 2.12
CA PRO A 382 -35.74 -0.19 3.00
C PRO A 382 -36.99 -0.69 2.27
N ALA A 383 -37.48 -1.87 2.64
CA ALA A 383 -38.76 -2.39 2.18
C ALA A 383 -39.90 -1.91 3.08
N THR A 384 -41.04 -1.61 2.50
CA THR A 384 -42.26 -1.21 3.23
C THR A 384 -43.14 -2.42 3.49
N VAL A 385 -43.68 -2.51 4.69
CA VAL A 385 -44.75 -3.45 5.06
C VAL A 385 -45.99 -2.63 5.36
N THR A 386 -47.07 -2.87 4.62
CA THR A 386 -48.40 -2.28 4.86
C THR A 386 -49.28 -3.31 5.56
N ILE A 387 -49.83 -2.94 6.72
CA ILE A 387 -50.82 -3.72 7.45
C ILE A 387 -52.20 -3.18 7.12
N LEU A 388 -53.03 -4.00 6.49
CA LEU A 388 -54.42 -3.70 6.22
C LEU A 388 -55.26 -4.07 7.44
N ASP A 389 -55.87 -3.05 8.03
CA ASP A 389 -56.87 -3.18 9.08
C ASP A 389 -58.12 -3.93 8.54
N SER A 390 -58.48 -5.00 9.25
CA SER A 390 -59.56 -5.93 8.95
C SER A 390 -60.80 -5.73 9.83
N ASP A 391 -60.75 -4.79 10.77
CA ASP A 391 -61.83 -4.52 11.70
C ASP A 391 -62.91 -3.63 11.11
N TYR A 392 -64.10 -3.71 11.70
CA TYR A 392 -65.24 -2.85 11.38
C TYR A 392 -65.45 -1.85 12.51
N GLY A 393 -65.52 -0.56 12.18
CA GLY A 393 -65.81 0.48 13.17
C GLY A 393 -67.18 0.25 13.80
N VAL A 394 -67.22 -0.01 15.10
CA VAL A 394 -68.49 -0.14 15.83
C VAL A 394 -68.99 1.26 16.18
N TYR A 395 -69.93 1.80 15.39
CA TYR A 395 -70.72 2.95 15.82
C TYR A 395 -71.79 2.48 16.80
N LEU A 396 -71.56 2.65 18.10
CA LEU A 396 -72.64 2.54 19.08
C LEU A 396 -73.47 3.82 19.02
N PRO A 397 -74.75 3.81 18.57
CA PRO A 397 -75.61 4.96 18.75
C PRO A 397 -75.80 5.19 20.25
N LEU A 398 -75.38 6.36 20.74
CA LEU A 398 -75.70 6.81 22.10
C LEU A 398 -77.21 7.03 22.19
N VAL A 399 -77.93 6.06 22.74
CA VAL A 399 -79.34 6.25 23.10
C VAL A 399 -79.38 6.92 24.47
N ILE A 400 -79.39 8.26 24.49
CA ILE A 400 -79.79 8.99 25.69
C ILE A 400 -81.33 8.93 25.75
N ARG A 401 -81.88 8.13 26.66
CA ARG A 401 -83.30 8.26 27.03
C ARG A 401 -83.40 9.34 28.11
N GLY A 402 -83.93 10.50 27.75
CA GLY A 402 -84.35 11.51 28.73
C GLY A 402 -85.59 11.03 29.47
N ASN A 403 -85.62 11.26 30.79
CA ASN A 403 -86.81 11.09 31.62
C ASN A 403 -87.88 12.13 31.33
#